data_AF-A0A9W8KBQ8-F1
#
_entry.id   AF-A0A9W8KBQ8-F1
#
_cell.length_a   1.000
_cell.length_b   1.000
_cell.length_c   1.000
_cell.angle_alpha   90.00
_cell.angle_beta   90.00
_cell.angle_gamma   90.00
#
_symmetry.space_group_name_H-M   'P 1'
#
loop_
_entity.id
_entity.type
_entity.pdbx_description
1 polymer ?
#
loop_
_entity_poly.entity_id
_entity_poly.type
_entity_poly.pdbx_seq_one_letter_code
_entity_poly.pdbx_strand_id
1 'polypeptide(L)'
;MPSANIPAVIVRPLLQFQKEALYEICKTQGIRWHEDASNRDARFKRNRLRQLISAKGSDPKSPFNADSLLRVCDSMQGHREFINQAVGRHLADNAKFDTALGTVELAAAAGKRGFPQWAANAAVRERVLADAVGWVNCKGHPPELAHLQQFSKALDSYYKQPGVAMSVSAAGVTAIPPSSRHGWLFCRQAPRMAEIEPCEALALGSSVVWDKRLVVSVSWPRSQPVGSVTWSVYSLDDAMRRWHGPISDHRNRLKLARKRLEPRMVQVTLPVVCIRIAGAGEAQTYPVLALGHTIESAPDGAVPAGIDVAVRALGKLASANEIVR
;
A
#
# COMPACT_ATOMS: atom_id res chain seq x y z
N MET A 1 9.47 -0.33 26.18
CA MET A 1 10.18 -0.65 24.93
C MET A 1 9.30 -1.61 24.13
N PRO A 2 8.62 -1.19 23.07
CA PRO A 2 7.87 -2.12 22.23
C PRO A 2 8.87 -3.07 21.56
N SER A 3 8.74 -4.37 21.81
CA SER A 3 9.51 -5.43 21.16
C SER A 3 9.36 -5.27 19.64
N ALA A 4 10.48 -5.00 18.95
CA ALA A 4 10.51 -4.94 17.50
C ALA A 4 9.88 -6.23 16.95
N ASN A 5 8.75 -6.10 16.28
CA ASN A 5 7.99 -7.23 15.75
C ASN A 5 8.77 -7.80 14.56
N ILE A 6 9.71 -8.70 14.82
CA ILE A 6 10.49 -9.36 13.77
C ILE A 6 9.48 -10.19 12.96
N PRO A 7 9.32 -9.93 11.65
CA PRO A 7 8.37 -10.68 10.84
C PRO A 7 8.74 -12.17 10.87
N ALA A 8 7.77 -13.03 11.14
CA ALA A 8 7.97 -14.47 11.14
C ALA A 8 8.42 -14.93 9.74
N VAL A 9 9.61 -15.53 9.66
CA VAL A 9 10.14 -16.09 8.42
C VAL A 9 9.67 -17.53 8.27
N ILE A 10 8.90 -17.81 7.23
CA ILE A 10 8.54 -19.19 6.87
C ILE A 10 9.66 -19.77 6.02
N VAL A 11 10.44 -20.68 6.60
CA VAL A 11 11.44 -21.48 5.87
C VAL A 11 10.83 -22.79 5.38
N ARG A 12 11.28 -23.29 4.21
CA ARG A 12 10.82 -24.57 3.62
C ARG A 12 12.00 -25.51 3.34
N PRO A 13 12.67 -26.07 4.37
CA PRO A 13 13.92 -26.82 4.21
C PRO A 13 13.79 -28.06 3.32
N LEU A 14 12.62 -28.69 3.34
CA LEU A 14 12.37 -29.93 2.61
C LEU A 14 11.96 -29.73 1.14
N LEU A 15 11.92 -28.48 0.64
CA LEU A 15 11.41 -28.19 -0.71
C LEU A 15 12.27 -28.80 -1.84
N GLN A 16 13.56 -28.99 -1.58
CA GLN A 16 14.53 -29.55 -2.55
C GLN A 16 14.58 -31.08 -2.55
N PHE A 17 13.92 -31.74 -1.59
CA PHE A 17 13.99 -33.18 -1.43
C PHE A 17 12.83 -33.86 -2.14
N GLN A 18 13.11 -34.94 -2.87
CA GLN A 18 12.07 -35.82 -3.41
C GLN A 18 11.37 -36.56 -2.27
N LYS A 19 10.08 -36.85 -2.46
CA LYS A 19 9.23 -37.45 -1.42
C LYS A 19 9.72 -38.86 -1.05
N GLU A 20 10.19 -39.61 -2.05
CA GLU A 20 10.70 -40.96 -1.94
C GLU A 20 11.96 -41.00 -1.07
N ALA A 21 12.87 -40.04 -1.25
CA ALA A 21 14.06 -39.90 -0.42
C ALA A 21 13.70 -39.65 1.05
N LEU A 22 12.68 -38.84 1.32
CA LEU A 22 12.18 -38.61 2.68
C LEU A 22 11.61 -39.88 3.31
N TYR A 23 10.90 -40.71 2.54
CA TYR A 23 10.41 -41.99 3.03
C TYR A 23 11.53 -42.96 3.38
N GLU A 24 12.56 -43.06 2.53
CA GLU A 24 13.72 -43.92 2.81
C GLU A 24 14.49 -43.46 4.05
N ILE A 25 14.63 -42.15 4.25
CA ILE A 25 15.20 -41.60 5.50
C ILE A 25 14.35 -42.02 6.71
N CYS A 26 13.02 -41.85 6.65
CA CYS A 26 12.16 -42.25 7.76
C CYS A 26 12.24 -43.76 8.05
N LYS A 27 12.26 -44.61 7.01
CA LYS A 27 12.40 -46.07 7.16
C LYS A 27 13.73 -46.46 7.80
N THR A 28 14.84 -45.95 7.24
CA THR A 28 16.20 -46.27 7.72
C THR A 28 16.43 -45.82 9.17
N GLN A 29 15.79 -44.72 9.57
CA GLN A 29 15.85 -44.19 10.95
C GLN A 29 14.76 -44.76 11.87
N GLY A 30 13.91 -45.68 11.40
CA GLY A 30 12.81 -46.25 12.19
C GLY A 30 11.76 -45.22 12.63
N ILE A 31 11.68 -44.06 11.97
CA ILE A 31 10.73 -43.00 12.26
C ILE A 31 9.36 -43.46 11.76
N ARG A 32 8.38 -43.53 12.65
CA ARG A 32 6.99 -43.81 12.29
C ARG A 32 6.31 -42.53 11.83
N TRP A 33 5.55 -42.60 10.74
CA TRP A 33 4.69 -41.50 10.29
C TRP A 33 3.27 -42.00 10.03
N HIS A 34 2.33 -41.05 9.99
CA HIS A 34 0.93 -41.31 9.67
C HIS A 34 0.59 -40.63 8.35
N GLU A 35 -0.09 -41.35 7.44
CA GLU A 35 -0.61 -40.76 6.22
C GLU A 35 -2.05 -40.27 6.44
N ASP A 36 -2.25 -38.96 6.29
CA ASP A 36 -3.59 -38.37 6.33
C ASP A 36 -4.44 -38.88 5.15
N ALA A 37 -5.60 -39.47 5.46
CA ALA A 37 -6.58 -39.98 4.50
C ALA A 37 -7.06 -38.89 3.50
N SER A 38 -7.04 -37.61 3.91
CA SER A 38 -7.39 -36.47 3.06
C SER A 38 -6.50 -36.34 1.82
N ASN A 39 -5.29 -36.93 1.82
CA ASN A 39 -4.38 -36.93 0.67
C ASN A 39 -4.93 -37.64 -0.57
N ARG A 40 -5.93 -38.52 -0.39
CA ARG A 40 -6.57 -39.26 -1.49
C ARG A 40 -7.85 -38.59 -2.01
N ASP A 41 -8.32 -37.54 -1.34
CA ASP A 41 -9.55 -36.85 -1.71
C ASP A 41 -9.36 -35.97 -2.95
N ALA A 42 -9.96 -36.38 -4.07
CA ALA A 42 -9.87 -35.70 -5.36
C ALA A 42 -10.71 -34.40 -5.44
N ARG A 43 -11.54 -34.08 -4.43
CA ARG A 43 -12.23 -32.78 -4.38
C ARG A 43 -11.22 -31.63 -4.36
N PHE A 44 -10.08 -31.83 -3.69
CA PHE A 44 -8.99 -30.85 -3.63
C PHE A 44 -8.17 -30.82 -4.93
N LYS A 45 -8.07 -29.64 -5.57
CA LYS A 45 -7.30 -29.42 -6.81
C LYS A 45 -5.84 -29.92 -6.71
N ARG A 46 -5.20 -29.73 -5.55
CA ARG A 46 -3.83 -30.18 -5.29
C ARG A 46 -3.68 -31.69 -5.41
N ASN A 47 -4.63 -32.46 -4.88
CA ASN A 47 -4.57 -33.93 -4.91
C ASN A 47 -4.82 -34.47 -6.31
N ARG A 48 -5.78 -33.87 -7.05
CA ARG A 48 -5.98 -34.17 -8.48
C ARG A 48 -4.72 -33.93 -9.30
N LEU A 49 -4.08 -32.77 -9.11
CA LEU A 49 -2.84 -32.45 -9.80
C LEU A 49 -1.72 -33.43 -9.44
N ARG A 50 -1.57 -33.77 -8.15
CA ARG A 50 -0.60 -34.76 -7.69
C ARG A 50 -0.80 -36.11 -8.37
N GLN A 51 -2.03 -36.62 -8.42
CA GLN A 51 -2.36 -37.88 -9.09
C GLN A 51 -2.04 -37.85 -10.60
N LEU A 52 -2.40 -36.75 -11.28
CA LEU A 52 -2.12 -36.56 -12.70
C LEU A 52 -0.61 -36.48 -12.99
N ILE A 53 0.15 -35.74 -12.17
CA ILE A 53 1.60 -35.61 -12.30
C ILE A 53 2.27 -36.93 -11.98
N SER A 54 1.89 -37.63 -10.90
CA SER A 54 2.47 -38.94 -10.57
C SER A 54 2.25 -39.99 -11.68
N ALA A 55 1.10 -39.96 -12.36
CA ALA A 55 0.82 -40.86 -13.48
C ALA A 55 1.67 -40.54 -14.73
N LYS A 56 2.00 -39.27 -14.98
CA LYS A 56 2.74 -38.80 -16.17
C LYS A 56 4.23 -38.54 -15.95
N GLY A 57 4.65 -38.39 -14.71
CA GLY A 57 6.00 -37.98 -14.29
C GLY A 57 6.91 -39.17 -13.97
N SER A 58 6.41 -40.41 -14.08
CA SER A 58 7.19 -41.63 -13.96
C SER A 58 8.17 -41.84 -15.12
N ASP A 59 7.93 -41.18 -16.26
CA ASP A 59 8.87 -41.17 -17.38
C ASP A 59 9.94 -40.07 -17.18
N PRO A 60 11.24 -40.42 -17.08
CA PRO A 60 12.34 -39.46 -16.97
C PRO A 60 12.44 -38.47 -18.13
N LYS A 61 11.82 -38.76 -19.28
CA LYS A 61 11.77 -37.85 -20.43
C LYS A 61 10.52 -36.96 -20.46
N SER A 62 9.56 -37.18 -19.55
CA SER A 62 8.33 -36.41 -19.47
C SER A 62 8.60 -34.97 -19.01
N PRO A 63 8.02 -33.95 -19.65
CA PRO A 63 8.15 -32.56 -19.20
C PRO A 63 7.49 -32.33 -17.82
N PHE A 64 6.69 -33.28 -17.34
CA PHE A 64 6.05 -33.24 -16.03
C PHE A 64 6.85 -33.99 -14.93
N ASN A 65 8.06 -34.47 -15.22
CA ASN A 65 8.92 -35.03 -14.19
C ASN A 65 9.38 -33.93 -13.20
N ALA A 66 9.69 -34.34 -11.97
CA ALA A 66 10.00 -33.41 -10.89
C ALA A 66 11.24 -32.54 -11.19
N ASP A 67 12.30 -33.12 -11.76
CA ASP A 67 13.54 -32.42 -12.04
C ASP A 67 13.36 -31.33 -13.11
N SER A 68 12.55 -31.59 -14.13
CA SER A 68 12.23 -30.63 -15.19
C SER A 68 11.38 -29.49 -14.64
N LEU A 69 10.39 -29.79 -13.80
CA LEU A 69 9.57 -28.78 -13.13
C LEU A 69 10.39 -27.92 -12.17
N LEU A 70 11.35 -28.51 -11.44
CA LEU A 70 12.28 -27.77 -10.56
C LEU A 70 13.18 -26.84 -11.38
N ARG A 71 13.78 -27.30 -12.48
CA ARG A 71 14.58 -26.45 -13.37
C ARG A 71 13.78 -25.27 -13.94
N VAL A 72 12.52 -25.51 -14.32
CA VAL A 72 11.63 -24.43 -14.78
C VAL A 72 11.34 -23.46 -13.64
N CYS A 73 11.07 -23.94 -12.42
CA CYS A 73 10.89 -23.09 -11.25
C CYS A 73 12.12 -22.21 -10.99
N ASP A 74 13.32 -22.80 -11.02
CA ASP A 74 14.58 -22.09 -10.78
C ASP A 74 14.84 -21.02 -11.85
N SER A 75 14.64 -21.36 -13.13
CA SER A 75 14.76 -20.41 -14.24
C SER A 75 13.76 -19.26 -14.11
N MET A 76 12.51 -19.56 -13.79
CA MET A 76 11.47 -18.53 -13.58
C MET A 76 11.76 -17.66 -12.35
N GLN A 77 12.37 -18.23 -11.32
CA GLN A 77 12.83 -17.48 -10.15
C GLN A 77 13.94 -16.51 -10.53
N GLY A 78 14.96 -16.96 -11.28
CA GLY A 78 16.03 -16.08 -11.77
C GLY A 78 15.50 -14.95 -12.66
N HIS A 79 14.58 -15.26 -13.58
CA HIS A 79 13.91 -14.23 -14.40
C HIS A 79 13.11 -13.24 -13.54
N ARG A 80 12.40 -13.74 -12.51
CA ARG A 80 11.64 -12.89 -11.59
C ARG A 80 12.57 -11.92 -10.85
N GLU A 81 13.68 -12.43 -10.32
CA GLU A 81 14.68 -11.63 -9.60
C GLU A 81 15.29 -10.55 -10.50
N PHE A 82 15.71 -10.91 -11.71
CA PHE A 82 16.24 -9.97 -12.70
C PHE A 82 15.24 -8.84 -13.01
N ILE A 83 13.99 -9.19 -13.30
CA ILE A 83 12.95 -8.19 -13.57
C ILE A 83 12.68 -7.34 -12.33
N ASN A 84 12.66 -7.92 -11.12
CA ASN A 84 12.44 -7.16 -9.89
C ASN A 84 13.58 -6.15 -9.63
N GLN A 85 14.82 -6.50 -9.97
CA GLN A 85 15.94 -5.54 -9.92
C GLN A 85 15.73 -4.39 -10.92
N ALA A 86 15.29 -4.69 -12.14
CA ALA A 86 14.98 -3.66 -13.13
C ALA A 86 13.82 -2.75 -12.69
N VAL A 87 12.75 -3.31 -12.11
CA VAL A 87 11.63 -2.57 -11.51
C VAL A 87 12.12 -1.66 -10.38
N GLY A 88 12.97 -2.16 -9.49
CA GLY A 88 13.56 -1.38 -8.41
C GLY A 88 14.34 -0.16 -8.91
N ARG A 89 15.15 -0.32 -9.97
CA ARG A 89 15.85 0.81 -10.61
C ARG A 89 14.86 1.81 -11.21
N HIS A 90 13.86 1.34 -11.96
CA HIS A 90 12.86 2.23 -12.53
C HIS A 90 12.08 3.02 -11.48
N LEU A 91 11.69 2.39 -10.37
CA LEU A 91 11.04 3.08 -9.26
C LEU A 91 11.97 4.11 -8.62
N ALA A 92 13.24 3.77 -8.36
CA ALA A 92 14.20 4.72 -7.81
C ALA A 92 14.40 5.96 -8.69
N ASP A 93 14.47 5.77 -10.01
CA ASP A 93 14.76 6.85 -10.95
C ASP A 93 13.52 7.66 -11.36
N ASN A 94 12.33 7.04 -11.34
CA ASN A 94 11.12 7.60 -11.95
C ASN A 94 9.94 7.77 -10.98
N ALA A 95 9.99 7.23 -9.76
CA ALA A 95 8.89 7.34 -8.81
C ALA A 95 9.21 8.34 -7.69
N LYS A 96 8.23 9.18 -7.36
CA LYS A 96 8.25 10.03 -6.17
C LYS A 96 7.16 9.54 -5.22
N PHE A 97 7.58 9.08 -4.05
CA PHE A 97 6.67 8.59 -3.01
C PHE A 97 6.41 9.71 -2.00
N ASP A 98 5.15 10.11 -1.86
CA ASP A 98 4.73 11.06 -0.85
C ASP A 98 4.11 10.30 0.33
N THR A 99 4.93 10.04 1.35
CA THR A 99 4.51 9.31 2.57
C THR A 99 3.50 10.08 3.42
N ALA A 100 3.38 11.40 3.24
CA ALA A 100 2.42 12.23 3.95
C ALA A 100 1.02 12.09 3.34
N LEU A 101 0.95 12.08 2.01
CA LEU A 101 -0.32 11.96 1.27
C LEU A 101 -0.69 10.51 0.94
N GLY A 102 0.25 9.57 1.04
CA GLY A 102 0.08 8.20 0.58
C GLY A 102 -0.10 8.12 -0.93
N THR A 103 0.59 8.97 -1.69
CA THR A 103 0.53 9.00 -3.16
C THR A 103 1.88 8.64 -3.80
N VAL A 104 1.82 8.14 -5.04
CA VAL A 104 3.00 7.87 -5.86
C VAL A 104 2.87 8.61 -7.17
N GLU A 105 3.88 9.42 -7.52
CA GLU A 105 3.99 10.04 -8.83
C GLU A 105 5.01 9.27 -9.67
N LEU A 106 4.60 8.74 -10.82
CA LEU A 106 5.49 8.11 -11.80
C LEU A 106 5.78 9.08 -12.95
N ALA A 107 7.05 9.30 -13.26
CA ALA A 107 7.47 10.25 -14.29
C ALA A 107 6.79 9.99 -15.64
N ALA A 108 6.31 11.06 -16.28
CA ALA A 108 5.84 11.01 -17.65
C ALA A 108 7.03 11.09 -18.62
N ALA A 109 6.82 10.71 -19.89
CA ALA A 109 7.86 10.87 -20.91
C ALA A 109 8.25 12.35 -21.06
N ALA A 110 9.55 12.63 -21.10
CA ALA A 110 10.08 13.97 -21.37
C ALA A 110 9.85 14.33 -22.86
N GLY A 111 8.63 14.75 -23.19
CA GLY A 111 8.23 15.14 -24.55
C GLY A 111 6.88 14.58 -24.96
N LYS A 112 6.32 15.10 -26.07
CA LYS A 112 4.97 14.75 -26.55
C LYS A 112 4.85 13.39 -27.25
N ARG A 113 5.93 12.61 -27.38
CA ARG A 113 5.92 11.33 -28.13
C ARG A 113 6.76 10.27 -27.45
N GLY A 114 6.11 9.17 -27.06
CA GLY A 114 6.76 7.97 -26.54
C GLY A 114 6.35 7.62 -25.11
N PHE A 115 6.43 6.33 -24.77
CA PHE A 115 6.27 5.88 -23.40
C PHE A 115 7.49 6.28 -22.56
N PRO A 116 7.33 6.56 -21.26
CA PRO A 116 8.46 6.69 -20.36
C PRO A 116 9.18 5.35 -20.26
N GLN A 117 10.48 5.38 -19.94
CA GLN A 117 11.34 4.20 -19.98
C GLN A 117 10.80 3.05 -19.12
N TRP A 118 10.25 3.37 -17.94
CA TRP A 118 9.65 2.39 -17.02
C TRP A 118 8.39 1.71 -17.58
N ALA A 119 7.71 2.34 -18.56
CA ALA A 119 6.47 1.85 -19.17
C ALA A 119 6.66 1.26 -20.57
N ALA A 120 7.87 1.33 -21.14
CA ALA A 120 8.14 0.90 -22.52
C ALA A 120 8.00 -0.62 -22.71
N ASN A 121 8.38 -1.43 -21.72
CA ASN A 121 8.20 -2.88 -21.73
C ASN A 121 6.96 -3.27 -20.91
N ALA A 122 6.07 -4.08 -21.50
CA ALA A 122 4.80 -4.45 -20.85
C ALA A 122 4.98 -5.20 -19.52
N ALA A 123 5.92 -6.15 -19.44
CA ALA A 123 6.14 -6.94 -18.23
C ALA A 123 6.74 -6.09 -17.09
N VAL A 124 7.66 -5.18 -17.42
CA VAL A 124 8.23 -4.22 -16.46
C VAL A 124 7.15 -3.24 -16.00
N ARG A 125 6.38 -2.67 -16.94
CA ARG A 125 5.27 -1.74 -16.69
C ARG A 125 4.27 -2.34 -15.71
N GLU A 126 3.79 -3.55 -15.94
CA GLU A 126 2.80 -4.21 -15.06
C GLU A 126 3.34 -4.38 -13.64
N ARG A 127 4.63 -4.71 -13.47
CA ARG A 127 5.23 -4.84 -12.14
C ARG A 127 5.48 -3.50 -11.45
N VAL A 128 5.91 -2.48 -12.19
CA VAL A 128 6.02 -1.10 -11.67
C VAL A 128 4.64 -0.61 -11.18
N LEU A 129 3.60 -0.84 -11.98
CA LEU A 129 2.22 -0.52 -11.60
C LEU A 129 1.76 -1.34 -10.38
N ALA A 130 2.11 -2.62 -10.30
CA ALA A 130 1.78 -3.47 -9.15
C ALA A 130 2.44 -2.96 -7.85
N ASP A 131 3.69 -2.52 -7.92
CA ASP A 131 4.40 -1.95 -6.78
C ASP A 131 3.83 -0.58 -6.38
N ALA A 132 3.53 0.30 -7.35
CA ALA A 132 2.90 1.59 -7.08
C ALA A 132 1.51 1.41 -6.44
N VAL A 133 0.65 0.55 -7.01
CA VAL A 133 -0.69 0.24 -6.48
C VAL A 133 -0.60 -0.44 -5.12
N GLY A 134 0.33 -1.38 -4.96
CA GLY A 134 0.56 -2.08 -3.70
C GLY A 134 1.02 -1.14 -2.59
N TRP A 135 1.86 -0.17 -2.91
CA TRP A 135 2.32 0.86 -1.99
C TRP A 135 1.18 1.80 -1.58
N VAL A 136 0.39 2.32 -2.53
CA VAL A 136 -0.73 3.26 -2.25
C VAL A 136 -1.83 2.61 -1.38
N ASN A 137 -2.08 1.32 -1.59
CA ASN A 137 -3.11 0.57 -0.86
C ASN A 137 -2.61 -0.11 0.42
N CYS A 138 -1.29 -0.19 0.65
CA CYS A 138 -0.68 -0.98 1.72
C CYS A 138 -1.19 -2.44 1.79
N LYS A 139 -1.59 -3.04 0.66
CA LYS A 139 -2.12 -4.40 0.61
C LYS A 139 -0.97 -5.41 0.69
N GLY A 140 -1.15 -6.46 1.49
CA GLY A 140 -0.19 -7.56 1.62
C GLY A 140 -0.09 -8.49 0.40
N HIS A 141 -0.99 -8.32 -0.58
CA HIS A 141 -0.98 -9.06 -1.84
C HIS A 141 -0.96 -8.10 -3.04
N PRO A 142 -0.28 -8.47 -4.15
CA PRO A 142 -0.29 -7.66 -5.36
C PRO A 142 -1.70 -7.60 -5.96
N PRO A 143 -2.04 -6.52 -6.68
CA PRO A 143 -3.31 -6.44 -7.40
C PRO A 143 -3.41 -7.51 -8.50
N GLU A 144 -4.62 -7.91 -8.83
CA GLU A 144 -4.87 -8.82 -9.95
C GLU A 144 -4.42 -8.24 -11.30
N LEU A 145 -4.00 -9.10 -12.22
CA LEU A 145 -3.53 -8.71 -13.55
C LEU A 145 -4.55 -7.86 -14.32
N ALA A 146 -5.85 -8.17 -14.20
CA ALA A 146 -6.90 -7.40 -14.85
C ALA A 146 -6.90 -5.91 -14.45
N HIS A 147 -6.63 -5.61 -13.17
CA HIS A 147 -6.51 -4.24 -12.69
C HIS A 147 -5.28 -3.53 -13.28
N LEU A 148 -4.14 -4.24 -13.36
CA LEU A 148 -2.90 -3.71 -13.95
C LEU A 148 -3.04 -3.43 -15.45
N GLN A 149 -3.77 -4.30 -16.15
CA GLN A 149 -4.10 -4.11 -17.56
C GLN A 149 -5.02 -2.91 -17.78
N GLN A 150 -5.92 -2.60 -16.83
CA GLN A 150 -6.76 -1.41 -16.89
C GLN A 150 -5.93 -0.12 -16.84
N PHE A 151 -4.96 -0.06 -15.92
CA PHE A 151 -3.99 1.05 -15.88
C PHE A 151 -3.14 1.11 -17.14
N SER A 152 -2.61 -0.03 -17.61
CA SER A 152 -1.78 -0.10 -18.82
C SER A 152 -2.53 0.39 -20.06
N LYS A 153 -3.82 0.05 -20.21
CA LYS A 153 -4.68 0.56 -21.27
C LYS A 153 -4.87 2.07 -21.20
N ALA A 154 -5.02 2.64 -20.00
CA ALA A 154 -5.12 4.08 -19.85
C ALA A 154 -3.82 4.80 -20.24
N LEU A 155 -2.66 4.22 -19.88
CA LEU A 155 -1.35 4.70 -20.34
C LEU A 155 -1.23 4.61 -21.86
N ASP A 156 -1.62 3.48 -22.46
CA ASP A 156 -1.58 3.29 -23.90
C ASP A 156 -2.46 4.32 -24.63
N SER A 157 -3.68 4.54 -24.14
CA SER A 157 -4.59 5.55 -24.68
C SER A 157 -4.02 6.96 -24.56
N TYR A 158 -3.41 7.29 -23.42
CA TYR A 158 -2.78 8.59 -23.20
C TYR A 158 -1.65 8.86 -24.21
N TYR A 159 -0.71 7.92 -24.36
CA TYR A 159 0.45 8.13 -25.24
C TYR A 159 0.12 7.99 -26.73
N LYS A 160 -0.95 7.28 -27.10
CA LYS A 160 -1.45 7.21 -28.49
C LYS A 160 -2.32 8.42 -28.86
N GLN A 161 -3.14 8.92 -27.93
CA GLN A 161 -4.11 9.99 -28.14
C GLN A 161 -4.15 10.94 -26.93
N PRO A 162 -3.18 11.86 -26.78
CA PRO A 162 -3.00 12.68 -25.58
C PRO A 162 -4.14 13.67 -25.28
N GLY A 163 -5.16 13.78 -26.14
CA GLY A 163 -6.30 14.68 -25.97
C GLY A 163 -7.46 14.13 -25.13
N VAL A 164 -7.51 12.82 -24.83
CA VAL A 164 -8.67 12.16 -24.17
C VAL A 164 -8.26 11.44 -22.88
N ALA A 165 -7.33 12.05 -22.15
CA ALA A 165 -6.80 11.47 -20.93
C ALA A 165 -7.83 11.55 -19.79
N MET A 166 -8.46 10.41 -19.44
CA MET A 166 -9.30 10.31 -18.26
C MET A 166 -8.58 9.58 -17.13
N SER A 167 -8.88 9.97 -15.90
CA SER A 167 -8.48 9.21 -14.72
C SER A 167 -9.10 7.81 -14.75
N VAL A 168 -8.34 6.80 -14.35
CA VAL A 168 -8.79 5.41 -14.30
C VAL A 168 -8.68 4.87 -12.88
N SER A 169 -9.68 4.11 -12.42
CA SER A 169 -9.70 3.52 -11.07
C SER A 169 -9.78 2.01 -11.14
N ALA A 170 -8.90 1.32 -10.40
CA ALA A 170 -8.86 -0.13 -10.29
C ALA A 170 -8.20 -0.56 -8.96
N ALA A 171 -8.61 -1.70 -8.41
CA ALA A 171 -8.09 -2.23 -7.14
C ALA A 171 -8.16 -1.27 -5.92
N GLY A 172 -8.98 -0.23 -5.95
CA GLY A 172 -9.05 0.83 -4.92
C GLY A 172 -8.03 1.96 -5.10
N VAL A 173 -7.31 2.00 -6.23
CA VAL A 173 -6.38 3.08 -6.60
C VAL A 173 -6.90 3.77 -7.85
N THR A 174 -6.69 5.07 -7.91
CA THR A 174 -6.97 5.88 -9.08
C THR A 174 -5.68 6.47 -9.62
N ALA A 175 -5.45 6.23 -10.90
CA ALA A 175 -4.37 6.82 -11.67
C ALA A 175 -4.89 8.06 -12.40
N ILE A 176 -4.21 9.17 -12.21
CA ILE A 176 -4.55 10.47 -12.76
C ILE A 176 -3.50 10.80 -13.82
N PRO A 177 -3.95 11.17 -15.04
CA PRO A 177 -3.03 11.41 -16.13
C PRO A 177 -2.08 12.58 -15.82
N PRO A 178 -0.89 12.58 -16.44
CA PRO A 178 0.12 13.58 -16.16
C PRO A 178 -0.30 14.97 -16.64
N SER A 179 0.23 16.00 -15.96
CA SER A 179 0.01 17.41 -16.24
C SER A 179 1.33 18.09 -16.66
N SER A 180 1.32 19.41 -16.87
CA SER A 180 2.54 20.16 -17.16
C SER A 180 3.57 20.14 -16.02
N ARG A 181 3.15 19.78 -14.80
CA ARG A 181 3.99 19.80 -13.59
C ARG A 181 4.21 18.43 -12.97
N HIS A 182 3.36 17.46 -13.27
CA HIS A 182 3.34 16.18 -12.60
C HIS A 182 3.29 15.02 -13.58
N GLY A 183 3.96 13.93 -13.22
CA GLY A 183 3.80 12.63 -13.86
C GLY A 183 2.42 12.00 -13.59
N TRP A 184 2.31 10.71 -13.89
CA TRP A 184 1.14 9.92 -13.54
C TRP A 184 1.00 9.83 -12.02
N LEU A 185 -0.09 10.36 -11.48
CA LEU A 185 -0.32 10.36 -10.05
C LEU A 185 -1.24 9.20 -9.66
N PHE A 186 -0.74 8.31 -8.80
CA PHE A 186 -1.49 7.22 -8.20
C PHE A 186 -1.87 7.60 -6.78
N CYS A 187 -3.16 7.56 -6.50
CA CYS A 187 -3.73 7.86 -5.19
C CYS A 187 -4.86 6.88 -4.88
N ARG A 188 -5.21 6.68 -3.61
CA ARG A 188 -6.34 5.80 -3.29
C ARG A 188 -7.62 6.43 -3.85
N GLN A 189 -8.50 5.57 -4.34
CA GLN A 189 -9.86 5.96 -4.66
C GLN A 189 -10.52 6.52 -3.39
N ALA A 190 -11.33 7.57 -3.55
CA ALA A 190 -12.10 8.10 -2.43
C ALA A 190 -12.89 6.94 -1.78
N PRO A 191 -12.76 6.75 -0.46
CA PRO A 191 -13.50 5.72 0.25
C PRO A 191 -14.99 5.94 0.06
N ARG A 192 -15.77 4.86 0.04
CA ARG A 192 -17.22 4.99 0.11
C ARG A 192 -17.60 5.59 1.47
N MET A 193 -18.75 6.24 1.52
CA MET A 193 -19.33 6.66 2.80
C MET A 193 -19.39 5.47 3.76
N ALA A 194 -18.97 5.70 5.01
CA ALA A 194 -18.88 4.70 6.07
C ALA A 194 -17.87 3.55 5.83
N GLU A 195 -17.03 3.61 4.80
CA GLU A 195 -15.94 2.63 4.61
C GLU A 195 -14.81 2.84 5.64
N ILE A 196 -14.56 4.10 6.01
CA ILE A 196 -13.58 4.46 7.04
C ILE A 196 -14.34 4.85 8.30
N GLU A 197 -14.25 4.02 9.32
CA GLU A 197 -14.80 4.34 10.64
C GLU A 197 -13.92 5.39 11.34
N PRO A 198 -14.52 6.38 12.02
CA PRO A 198 -13.77 7.31 12.85
C PRO A 198 -13.16 6.59 14.04
N CYS A 199 -11.95 6.98 14.42
CA CYS A 199 -11.39 6.58 15.72
C CYS A 199 -11.58 7.74 16.68
N GLU A 200 -12.34 7.53 17.75
CA GLU A 200 -12.74 8.59 18.67
C GLU A 200 -12.13 8.41 20.07
N ALA A 201 -12.04 9.51 20.81
CA ALA A 201 -11.65 9.52 22.22
C ALA A 201 -10.27 8.88 22.51
N LEU A 202 -9.32 9.04 21.60
CA LEU A 202 -7.95 8.58 21.75
C LEU A 202 -7.20 9.43 22.77
N ALA A 203 -6.37 8.79 23.59
CA ALA A 203 -5.55 9.49 24.57
C ALA A 203 -4.42 10.30 23.88
N LEU A 204 -4.08 11.46 24.44
CA LEU A 204 -2.92 12.23 23.99
C LEU A 204 -1.64 11.39 24.09
N GLY A 205 -0.76 11.47 23.09
CA GLY A 205 0.45 10.64 22.99
C GLY A 205 0.23 9.23 22.46
N SER A 206 -1.02 8.79 22.27
CA SER A 206 -1.31 7.54 21.56
C SER A 206 -1.15 7.69 20.05
N SER A 207 -0.98 6.56 19.37
CA SER A 207 -0.97 6.46 17.91
C SER A 207 -2.02 5.45 17.47
N VAL A 208 -2.71 5.73 16.36
CA VAL A 208 -3.67 4.80 15.75
C VAL A 208 -3.30 4.52 14.31
N VAL A 209 -3.52 3.29 13.86
CA VAL A 209 -3.49 2.94 12.44
C VAL A 209 -4.87 3.23 11.87
N TRP A 210 -4.99 4.38 11.22
CA TRP A 210 -6.22 4.84 10.59
C TRP A 210 -6.32 4.35 9.14
N ASP A 211 -7.50 3.85 8.77
CA ASP A 211 -7.80 3.29 7.45
C ASP A 211 -6.77 2.24 6.98
N LYS A 212 -6.23 1.46 7.93
CA LYS A 212 -5.23 0.38 7.74
C LYS A 212 -3.91 0.84 7.09
N ARG A 213 -3.67 2.15 7.02
CA ARG A 213 -2.58 2.72 6.21
C ARG A 213 -1.87 3.88 6.88
N LEU A 214 -2.56 4.78 7.57
CA LEU A 214 -1.92 5.96 8.12
C LEU A 214 -1.72 5.76 9.61
N VAL A 215 -0.49 5.85 10.08
CA VAL A 215 -0.22 6.01 11.50
C VAL A 215 -0.41 7.49 11.80
N VAL A 216 -1.45 7.78 12.59
CA VAL A 216 -1.74 9.12 13.08
C VAL A 216 -1.38 9.16 14.56
N SER A 217 -0.63 10.17 14.96
CA SER A 217 -0.26 10.39 16.36
C SER A 217 -0.34 11.87 16.68
N VAL A 218 -0.83 12.18 17.88
CA VAL A 218 -0.93 13.55 18.39
C VAL A 218 -0.11 13.64 19.66
N SER A 219 0.83 14.58 19.70
CA SER A 219 1.73 14.80 20.84
C SER A 219 1.75 16.26 21.28
N TRP A 220 2.22 16.50 22.51
CA TRP A 220 2.28 17.82 23.12
C TRP A 220 3.62 17.99 23.85
N PRO A 221 4.46 18.99 23.50
CA PRO A 221 5.89 18.93 23.74
C PRO A 221 6.35 19.41 25.12
N ARG A 222 5.64 20.29 25.87
CA ARG A 222 6.29 20.94 27.03
C ARG A 222 5.51 21.18 28.33
N SER A 223 4.20 20.94 28.39
CA SER A 223 3.47 20.92 29.68
C SER A 223 2.08 20.34 29.44
N GLN A 224 1.71 19.29 30.18
CA GLN A 224 0.37 18.72 30.06
C GLN A 224 -0.67 19.81 30.32
N PRO A 225 -1.66 20.00 29.42
CA PRO A 225 -2.74 20.94 29.66
C PRO A 225 -3.48 20.59 30.97
N VAL A 226 -3.98 21.63 31.65
CA VAL A 226 -4.84 21.46 32.83
C VAL A 226 -6.21 20.96 32.35
N GLY A 227 -6.35 19.64 32.23
CA GLY A 227 -7.60 19.00 31.77
C GLY A 227 -7.37 17.68 31.04
N SER A 228 -8.46 16.94 30.78
CA SER A 228 -8.39 15.74 29.95
C SER A 228 -8.42 16.13 28.47
N VAL A 229 -7.39 15.72 27.74
CA VAL A 229 -7.29 15.93 26.29
C VAL A 229 -7.45 14.60 25.59
N THR A 230 -8.47 14.55 24.73
CA THR A 230 -8.69 13.43 23.83
C THR A 230 -8.62 13.93 22.39
N TRP A 231 -8.34 13.02 21.47
CA TRP A 231 -8.37 13.34 20.05
C TRP A 231 -9.09 12.24 19.29
N SER A 232 -9.57 12.61 18.12
CA SER A 232 -10.29 11.74 17.21
C SER A 232 -9.75 11.94 15.80
N VAL A 233 -9.89 10.93 14.94
CA VAL A 233 -9.54 11.04 13.52
C VAL A 233 -10.74 10.65 12.66
N TYR A 234 -11.04 11.52 11.69
CA TYR A 234 -12.19 11.44 10.80
C TYR A 234 -11.73 11.43 9.34
N SER A 235 -12.57 10.88 8.46
CA SER A 235 -12.42 11.15 7.02
C SER A 235 -12.76 12.62 6.75
N LEU A 236 -12.23 13.19 5.66
CA LEU A 236 -12.56 14.57 5.29
C LEU A 236 -14.08 14.75 5.10
N ASP A 237 -14.77 13.75 4.54
CA ASP A 237 -16.22 13.83 4.32
C ASP A 237 -17.00 13.82 5.65
N ASP A 238 -16.64 12.95 6.59
CA ASP A 238 -17.26 12.90 7.93
C ASP A 238 -17.02 14.20 8.69
N ALA A 239 -15.79 14.72 8.61
CA ALA A 239 -15.44 15.98 9.23
C ALA A 239 -16.24 17.13 8.63
N MET A 240 -16.36 17.20 7.30
CA MET A 240 -17.16 18.24 6.64
C MET A 240 -18.61 18.21 7.10
N ARG A 241 -19.23 17.03 7.30
CA ARG A 241 -20.61 16.94 7.82
C ARG A 241 -20.74 17.44 9.25
N ARG A 242 -19.76 17.16 10.09
CA ARG A 242 -19.76 17.57 11.51
C ARG A 242 -19.45 19.05 11.69
N TRP A 243 -18.64 19.66 10.82
CA TRP A 243 -18.14 21.03 10.97
C TRP A 243 -18.18 21.85 9.67
N HIS A 244 -19.36 21.92 9.03
CA HIS A 244 -19.59 22.48 7.69
C HIS A 244 -19.02 23.90 7.44
N GLY A 245 -18.84 24.73 8.47
CA GLY A 245 -18.26 26.08 8.36
C GLY A 245 -16.72 26.10 8.43
N PRO A 246 -16.11 25.81 9.60
CA PRO A 246 -14.67 25.96 9.82
C PRO A 246 -13.80 25.18 8.82
N ILE A 247 -14.29 24.02 8.36
CA ILE A 247 -13.57 23.17 7.40
C ILE A 247 -13.72 23.67 5.96
N SER A 248 -14.83 24.31 5.61
CA SER A 248 -15.04 24.86 4.26
C SER A 248 -14.07 26.01 3.97
N ASP A 249 -13.89 26.91 4.93
CA ASP A 249 -12.93 28.02 4.83
C ASP A 249 -11.49 27.53 4.80
N HIS A 250 -11.17 26.55 5.64
CA HIS A 250 -9.87 25.91 5.63
C HIS A 250 -9.59 25.19 4.30
N ARG A 251 -10.58 24.51 3.70
CA ARG A 251 -10.47 23.90 2.36
C ARG A 251 -10.21 24.95 1.27
N ASN A 252 -10.88 26.10 1.35
CA ASN A 252 -10.65 27.19 0.40
C ASN A 252 -9.24 27.79 0.55
N ARG A 253 -8.72 27.88 1.78
CA ARG A 253 -7.32 28.25 2.02
C ARG A 253 -6.35 27.20 1.54
N LEU A 254 -6.59 25.91 1.71
CA LEU A 254 -5.75 24.85 1.14
C LEU A 254 -5.72 24.90 -0.39
N LYS A 255 -6.87 25.16 -1.03
CA LYS A 255 -6.94 25.41 -2.48
C LYS A 255 -6.10 26.63 -2.88
N LEU A 256 -6.09 27.70 -2.08
CA LEU A 256 -5.31 28.92 -2.34
C LEU A 256 -3.80 28.74 -2.05
N ALA A 257 -3.45 28.24 -0.86
CA ALA A 257 -2.09 28.03 -0.37
C ALA A 257 -1.34 26.99 -1.19
N ARG A 258 -2.07 26.01 -1.74
CA ARG A 258 -1.52 24.99 -2.63
C ARG A 258 -2.30 24.95 -3.93
N LYS A 259 -2.06 25.95 -4.80
CA LYS A 259 -2.16 25.83 -6.29
C LYS A 259 -1.36 24.64 -6.90
N ARG A 260 -0.85 23.73 -6.06
CA ARG A 260 -0.03 22.55 -6.35
C ARG A 260 -0.77 21.21 -6.12
N LEU A 261 -1.86 21.17 -5.34
CA LEU A 261 -2.65 19.95 -5.14
C LEU A 261 -3.78 19.84 -6.17
N GLU A 262 -3.41 19.67 -7.43
CA GLU A 262 -4.32 19.10 -8.43
C GLU A 262 -4.14 17.58 -8.36
N PRO A 263 -5.00 16.86 -7.63
CA PRO A 263 -6.44 16.75 -7.92
C PRO A 263 -7.37 16.72 -6.68
N ARG A 264 -8.63 17.15 -6.84
CA ARG A 264 -9.71 17.08 -5.81
C ARG A 264 -9.82 15.72 -5.09
N MET A 265 -9.38 14.67 -5.75
CA MET A 265 -9.45 13.28 -5.28
C MET A 265 -8.46 12.93 -4.18
N VAL A 266 -7.23 13.46 -4.20
CA VAL A 266 -6.23 13.22 -3.15
C VAL A 266 -6.67 13.82 -1.81
N GLN A 267 -7.48 14.87 -1.86
CA GLN A 267 -7.97 15.56 -0.66
C GLN A 267 -8.98 14.71 0.13
N VAL A 268 -9.74 13.82 -0.51
CA VAL A 268 -10.81 13.05 0.15
C VAL A 268 -10.25 11.98 1.09
N THR A 269 -9.01 11.55 0.86
CA THR A 269 -8.36 10.47 1.63
C THR A 269 -7.52 10.98 2.81
N LEU A 270 -7.54 12.29 3.11
CA LEU A 270 -6.75 12.87 4.18
C LEU A 270 -7.43 12.72 5.54
N PRO A 271 -6.69 12.35 6.59
CA PRO A 271 -7.21 12.35 7.95
C PRO A 271 -7.45 13.78 8.42
N VAL A 272 -8.64 14.00 8.99
CA VAL A 272 -8.92 15.20 9.79
C VAL A 272 -8.83 14.80 11.25
N VAL A 273 -7.85 15.36 11.94
CA VAL A 273 -7.64 15.15 13.37
C VAL A 273 -8.45 16.18 14.12
N CYS A 274 -9.18 15.76 15.12
CA CYS A 274 -10.05 16.60 15.91
C CYS A 274 -9.62 16.49 17.36
N ILE A 275 -9.24 17.61 17.97
CA ILE A 275 -8.72 17.62 19.34
C ILE A 275 -9.79 18.22 20.26
N ARG A 276 -10.12 17.48 21.32
CA ARG A 276 -11.07 17.88 22.34
C ARG A 276 -10.35 18.10 23.66
N ILE A 277 -10.54 19.29 24.22
CA ILE A 277 -9.95 19.68 25.51
C ILE A 277 -11.10 19.89 26.50
N ALA A 278 -11.17 19.02 27.52
CA ALA A 278 -12.13 19.17 28.61
C ALA A 278 -11.43 19.85 29.79
N GLY A 279 -11.72 21.15 29.95
CA GLY A 279 -11.37 21.93 31.15
C GLY A 279 -12.55 22.04 32.12
N ALA A 280 -12.48 22.98 33.06
CA ALA A 280 -13.58 23.28 34.00
C ALA A 280 -14.84 23.93 33.34
N GLY A 281 -14.89 24.01 32.01
CA GLY A 281 -15.96 24.61 31.21
C GLY A 281 -16.34 23.75 30.00
N GLU A 282 -17.06 24.34 29.04
CA GLU A 282 -17.55 23.64 27.84
C GLU A 282 -16.39 23.11 26.98
N ALA A 283 -16.51 21.86 26.50
CA ALA A 283 -15.43 21.20 25.78
C ALA A 283 -15.22 21.83 24.40
N GLN A 284 -14.03 22.36 24.15
CA GLN A 284 -13.67 22.97 22.87
C GLN A 284 -13.13 21.91 21.90
N THR A 285 -13.49 22.05 20.62
CA THR A 285 -13.16 21.10 19.55
C THR A 285 -12.43 21.80 18.42
N TYR A 286 -11.23 21.31 18.09
CA TYR A 286 -10.37 21.91 17.06
C TYR A 286 -10.14 20.91 15.91
N PRO A 287 -10.72 21.13 14.72
CA PRO A 287 -10.38 20.36 13.54
C PRO A 287 -9.02 20.82 13.00
N VAL A 288 -8.10 19.87 12.87
CA VAL A 288 -6.76 20.00 12.34
C VAL A 288 -6.64 19.09 11.15
N LEU A 289 -6.41 19.68 9.97
CA LEU A 289 -6.20 18.89 8.77
C LEU A 289 -4.76 18.39 8.76
N ALA A 290 -4.60 17.07 8.81
CA ALA A 290 -3.29 16.49 9.04
C ALA A 290 -2.65 16.18 7.68
N LEU A 291 -1.83 17.12 7.21
CA LEU A 291 -1.10 17.05 5.94
C LEU A 291 0.39 16.77 6.21
N GLY A 292 0.72 15.50 6.43
CA GLY A 292 2.10 15.10 6.76
C GLY A 292 2.55 15.61 8.13
N HIS A 293 3.55 16.51 8.14
CA HIS A 293 4.14 17.10 9.36
C HIS A 293 3.68 18.53 9.63
N THR A 294 2.79 19.10 8.81
CA THR A 294 2.34 20.48 8.97
C THR A 294 0.91 20.52 9.48
N ILE A 295 0.73 21.12 10.65
CA ILE A 295 -0.58 21.50 11.19
C ILE A 295 -0.93 22.86 10.62
N GLU A 296 -2.01 22.93 9.84
CA GLU A 296 -2.67 24.20 9.56
C GLU A 296 -3.92 24.28 10.45
N SER A 297 -3.95 25.23 11.39
CA SER A 297 -5.10 25.45 12.28
C SER A 297 -6.20 26.27 11.58
N ALA A 298 -7.46 26.06 12.00
CA ALA A 298 -8.56 26.96 11.64
C ALA A 298 -8.39 28.36 12.29
N PRO A 299 -8.87 29.44 11.64
CA PRO A 299 -8.61 30.82 12.09
C PRO A 299 -9.30 31.23 13.40
N ASP A 300 -10.46 30.65 13.74
CA ASP A 300 -11.28 31.13 14.86
C ASP A 300 -11.03 30.38 16.18
N GLY A 301 -10.05 29.49 16.19
CA GLY A 301 -9.57 28.83 17.38
C GLY A 301 -8.12 28.46 17.13
N ALA A 302 -7.19 29.32 17.56
CA ALA A 302 -5.78 28.97 17.56
C ALA A 302 -5.64 27.60 18.22
N VAL A 303 -5.20 26.60 17.46
CA VAL A 303 -4.78 25.32 18.03
C VAL A 303 -3.82 25.69 19.15
N PRO A 304 -4.05 25.23 20.39
CA PRO A 304 -3.20 25.63 21.50
C PRO A 304 -1.73 25.46 21.12
N ALA A 305 -0.93 26.49 21.40
CA ALA A 305 0.46 26.51 20.99
C ALA A 305 1.16 25.24 21.49
N GLY A 306 1.81 24.52 20.57
CA GLY A 306 2.58 23.33 20.86
C GLY A 306 1.94 22.00 20.47
N ILE A 307 0.68 21.91 20.04
CA ILE A 307 0.19 20.62 19.51
C ILE A 307 1.02 20.22 18.29
N ASP A 308 1.49 18.96 18.26
CA ASP A 308 2.14 18.36 17.09
C ASP A 308 1.35 17.13 16.62
N VAL A 309 0.99 17.10 15.35
CA VAL A 309 0.21 16.05 14.70
C VAL A 309 1.10 15.47 13.62
N ALA A 310 1.48 14.21 13.80
CA ALA A 310 2.25 13.49 12.82
C ALA A 310 1.36 12.48 12.10
N VAL A 311 1.34 12.55 10.77
CA VAL A 311 0.72 11.54 9.89
C VAL A 311 1.81 10.91 9.05
N ARG A 312 1.90 9.58 9.12
CA ARG A 312 2.84 8.80 8.33
C ARG A 312 2.12 7.65 7.66
N ALA A 313 2.29 7.48 6.35
CA ALA A 313 1.90 6.23 5.72
C ALA A 313 2.71 5.06 6.31
N LEU A 314 2.01 3.95 6.59
CA LEU A 314 2.53 2.60 6.59
C LEU A 314 3.00 2.32 5.17
N GLY A 315 4.14 2.91 4.79
CA GLY A 315 4.87 2.38 3.65
C GLY A 315 5.13 0.89 3.89
N LYS A 316 5.60 0.18 2.87
CA LYS A 316 6.48 -0.96 3.11
C LYS A 316 7.76 -0.46 3.81
N LEU A 317 7.66 0.09 5.02
CA LEU A 317 8.80 0.32 5.88
C LEU A 317 9.33 -1.07 6.25
N ALA A 318 10.58 -1.30 5.86
CA ALA A 318 11.34 -2.55 5.89
C ALA A 318 11.19 -3.48 4.67
N SER A 319 11.66 -3.04 3.49
CA SER A 319 12.74 -3.83 2.89
C SER A 319 14.01 -3.50 3.68
N ALA A 320 14.69 -4.54 4.17
CA ALA A 320 15.64 -4.57 5.29
C ALA A 320 16.92 -3.70 5.23
N ASN A 321 17.02 -2.66 4.40
CA ASN A 321 18.28 -1.91 4.17
C ASN A 321 18.35 -0.49 4.76
N GLU A 322 17.27 0.07 5.32
CA GLU A 322 17.30 1.43 5.92
C GLU A 322 17.50 1.46 7.44
N ILE A 323 17.77 0.31 8.09
CA ILE A 323 18.07 0.23 9.54
C ILE A 323 19.59 0.13 9.82
N VAL A 324 20.43 0.09 8.79
CA VAL A 324 21.89 0.11 8.94
C VAL A 324 22.48 1.29 8.17
N ARG A 325 22.16 2.52 8.60
CA ARG A 325 23.04 3.69 8.53
C ARG A 325 22.70 4.67 9.65
#